data_AF-A0A524D9Z5-F1
#
_entry.id   AF-A0A524D9Z5-F1
#
_cell.length_a   1.000
_cell.length_b   1.000
_cell.length_c   1.000
_cell.angle_alpha   90.00
_cell.angle_beta   90.00
_cell.angle_gamma   90.00
#
_symmetry.space_group_name_H-M   'P 1'
#
loop_
_entity.id
_entity.type
_entity.pdbx_description
1 polymer ?
#
loop_
_entity_poly.entity_id
_entity_poly.type
_entity_poly.pdbx_seq_one_letter_code
_entity_poly.pdbx_strand_id
1 'polypeptide(L)' 'NKITFIVGREDVTKWKPNPAGLLKIKSHFNVSSAEMVYFGDVKKDLIAGQNAEIDAYYIDELIALVNERRKT' A
#
# COMPACT_ATOMS: atom_id res chain seq x y z
N ASN A 1 3.29 19.86 -6.21
CA ASN A 1 2.66 18.52 -6.20
C ASN A 1 3.20 17.76 -5.01
N LYS A 2 2.36 17.10 -4.19
CA LYS A 2 2.80 16.47 -2.90
C LYS A 2 3.29 15.02 -3.05
N ILE A 3 3.12 14.39 -4.20
CA ILE A 3 3.59 13.04 -4.49
C ILE A 3 4.94 13.13 -5.21
N THR A 4 5.95 12.42 -4.69
CA THR A 4 7.34 12.48 -5.17
C THR A 4 7.78 11.21 -5.90
N PHE A 5 7.16 10.07 -5.61
CA PHE A 5 7.49 8.78 -6.22
C PHE A 5 6.24 7.91 -6.36
N ILE A 6 6.11 7.23 -7.51
CA ILE A 6 4.97 6.38 -7.83
C ILE A 6 5.52 5.02 -8.27
N VAL A 7 4.92 3.95 -7.74
CA VAL A 7 5.20 2.56 -8.16
C VAL A 7 3.90 1.98 -8.72
N GLY A 8 3.88 1.76 -10.03
CA GLY A 8 2.77 1.19 -10.79
C GLY A 8 2.81 -0.34 -10.82
N ARG A 9 1.92 -0.94 -11.63
CA ARG A 9 1.88 -2.40 -11.83
C ARG A 9 3.02 -2.90 -12.69
N GLU A 10 3.44 -2.06 -13.63
CA GLU A 10 4.55 -2.22 -14.56
C GLU A 10 5.92 -2.20 -13.87
N ASP A 11 5.99 -1.60 -12.68
CA ASP A 11 7.22 -1.49 -11.89
C ASP A 11 7.59 -2.75 -11.12
N VAL A 12 6.69 -3.74 -11.06
CA VAL A 12 6.84 -4.93 -10.22
C VAL A 12 6.42 -6.19 -10.96
N THR A 13 7.15 -7.29 -10.73
CA THR A 13 6.81 -8.60 -11.31
C THR A 13 5.65 -9.28 -10.59
N LYS A 14 5.48 -9.00 -9.29
CA LYS A 14 4.43 -9.60 -8.45
C LYS A 14 3.63 -8.50 -7.77
N TRP A 15 2.31 -8.58 -7.85
CA TRP A 15 1.40 -7.61 -7.26
C TRP A 15 1.02 -8.00 -5.83
N LYS A 16 0.41 -7.04 -5.11
CA LYS A 16 -0.20 -7.26 -3.79
C LYS A 16 -1.05 -8.53 -3.80
N PRO A 17 -0.86 -9.46 -2.84
CA PRO A 17 -0.25 -9.23 -1.52
C PRO A 17 1.28 -9.36 -1.45
N ASN A 18 1.98 -9.51 -2.59
CA ASN A 18 3.44 -9.50 -2.59
C ASN A 18 3.99 -8.09 -2.22
N PRO A 19 5.08 -8.00 -1.43
CA PRO A 19 5.60 -6.72 -0.93
C PRO A 19 6.50 -5.96 -1.93
N ALA A 20 6.73 -6.48 -3.15
CA ALA A 20 7.70 -5.92 -4.10
C ALA A 20 7.58 -4.39 -4.32
N GLY A 21 6.35 -3.88 -4.40
CA GLY A 21 6.13 -2.44 -4.56
C GLY A 21 6.58 -1.63 -3.35
N LEU A 22 6.27 -2.11 -2.14
CA LEU A 22 6.68 -1.45 -0.89
C LEU A 22 8.19 -1.52 -0.68
N LEU A 23 8.82 -2.66 -1.02
CA LEU A 23 10.27 -2.82 -0.95
C LEU A 23 10.99 -1.88 -1.93
N LYS A 24 10.44 -1.66 -3.13
CA LYS A 24 10.97 -0.68 -4.09
C LYS A 24 10.88 0.75 -3.54
N ILE A 25 9.75 1.12 -2.92
CA ILE A 25 9.57 2.43 -2.27
C ILE A 25 10.57 2.59 -1.13
N LYS A 26 10.67 1.60 -0.24
CA LYS A 26 11.63 1.57 0.88
C LYS A 26 13.07 1.80 0.40
N SER A 27 13.47 1.08 -0.67
CA SER A 27 14.79 1.23 -1.28
C SER A 27 15.00 2.59 -1.93
N HIS A 28 13.98 3.16 -2.59
CA HIS A 28 14.08 4.47 -3.25
C HIS A 28 14.37 5.59 -2.24
N PHE A 29 13.69 5.57 -1.09
CA PHE A 29 13.87 6.57 -0.04
C PHE A 29 14.99 6.23 0.95
N ASN A 30 15.56 5.03 0.87
CA ASN A 30 16.60 4.53 1.80
C ASN A 30 16.17 4.61 3.28
N VAL A 31 14.96 4.16 3.58
CA VAL A 31 14.36 4.17 4.92
C VAL A 31 14.16 2.77 5.49
N SER A 32 14.00 2.67 6.80
CA SER A 32 13.61 1.43 7.48
C SER A 32 12.09 1.23 7.45
N SER A 33 11.61 0.00 7.74
CA SER A 33 10.17 -0.24 7.78
C SER A 33 9.47 0.49 8.94
N ALA A 34 10.20 0.82 10.01
CA ALA A 34 9.69 1.59 11.15
C ALA A 34 9.43 3.07 10.82
N GLU A 35 9.99 3.56 9.72
CA GLU A 35 9.77 4.93 9.20
C GLU A 35 8.67 4.98 8.13
N MET A 36 8.00 3.85 7.90
CA MET A 36 6.97 3.70 6.88
C MET A 36 5.63 3.42 7.53
N VAL A 37 4.57 3.96 6.93
CA VAL A 37 3.20 3.56 7.22
C VAL A 37 2.50 3.30 5.90
N TYR A 38 1.73 2.21 5.83
CA TYR A 38 1.03 1.82 4.62
C TYR A 38 -0.48 1.84 4.83
N PHE A 39 -1.19 2.58 3.99
CA PHE A 39 -2.65 2.65 4.02
C PHE A 39 -3.26 1.95 2.80
N GLY A 40 -4.33 1.19 3.02
CA GLY A 40 -5.07 0.54 1.94
C GLY A 40 -6.54 0.29 2.28
N ASP A 41 -7.33 -0.07 1.29
CA ASP A 41 -8.78 -0.30 1.42
C ASP A 41 -9.16 -1.78 1.38
N VAL A 42 -8.24 -2.66 1.00
CA VAL A 42 -8.53 -4.08 0.80
C VAL A 42 -7.53 -4.97 1.53
N LYS A 43 -7.98 -6.17 1.93
CA LYS A 43 -7.16 -7.13 2.70
C LYS A 43 -5.77 -7.40 2.10
N LYS A 44 -5.66 -7.41 0.76
CA LYS A 44 -4.38 -7.60 0.06
C LYS A 44 -3.36 -6.49 0.34
N ASP A 45 -3.81 -5.29 0.72
CA ASP A 45 -2.94 -4.19 1.14
C ASP A 45 -2.31 -4.51 2.49
N LEU A 46 -3.11 -4.91 3.47
CA LEU A 46 -2.59 -5.16 4.81
C LEU A 46 -1.59 -6.33 4.79
N ILE A 47 -1.89 -7.37 4.02
CA ILE A 47 -0.96 -8.50 3.84
C ILE A 47 0.34 -8.03 3.14
N ALA A 48 0.25 -7.11 2.17
CA ALA A 48 1.45 -6.58 1.51
C ALA A 48 2.33 -5.78 2.49
N GLY A 49 1.72 -4.96 3.35
CA GLY A 49 2.43 -4.23 4.41
C GLY A 49 3.08 -5.17 5.42
N GLN A 50 2.34 -6.16 5.91
CA GLN A 50 2.87 -7.20 6.82
C GLN A 50 4.05 -7.96 6.19
N ASN A 51 3.94 -8.37 4.93
CA ASN A 51 5.03 -9.05 4.20
C ASN A 51 6.25 -8.14 3.95
N ALA A 52 6.10 -6.82 4.07
CA ALA A 52 7.18 -5.84 3.99
C ALA A 52 7.68 -5.40 5.37
N GLU A 53 7.12 -5.98 6.45
CA GLU A 53 7.39 -5.60 7.85
C GLU A 53 7.04 -4.14 8.15
N ILE A 54 6.02 -3.59 7.47
CA ILE A 54 5.54 -2.20 7.60
C ILE A 54 4.19 -2.18 8.31
N ASP A 55 3.99 -1.21 9.21
CA ASP A 55 2.68 -0.97 9.83
C ASP A 55 1.63 -0.63 8.77
N ALA A 56 0.56 -1.42 8.73
CA ALA A 56 -0.44 -1.36 7.68
C ALA A 56 -1.84 -1.19 8.27
N TYR A 57 -2.57 -0.19 7.77
CA TYR A 57 -3.88 0.20 8.29
C TYR A 57 -4.93 0.31 7.18
N TYR A 58 -6.16 0.01 7.56
CA TYR A 58 -7.30 0.33 6.71
C TYR A 58 -7.60 1.82 6.72
N ILE A 59 -8.18 2.30 5.62
CA ILE A 59 -8.85 3.60 5.57
C ILE A 59 -10.36 3.30 5.63
N ASP A 60 -10.92 3.23 6.84
CA ASP A 60 -12.31 2.84 7.06
C ASP A 60 -13.31 3.74 6.32
N GLU A 61 -13.04 5.05 6.28
CA GLU A 61 -13.87 6.03 5.55
C GLU A 61 -13.91 5.74 4.03
N LEU A 62 -12.77 5.35 3.44
CA LEU A 62 -12.70 5.00 2.02
C LEU A 62 -13.45 3.70 1.74
N ILE A 63 -13.32 2.71 2.63
CA ILE A 63 -14.04 1.44 2.53
C ILE A 63 -15.55 1.68 2.61
N ALA A 64 -16.00 2.50 3.56
CA ALA A 64 -17.41 2.89 3.69
C ALA A 64 -17.92 3.57 2.42
N LEU A 65 -17.20 4.56 1.91
CA LEU A 65 -17.54 5.28 0.68
C LEU A 65 -17.66 4.36 -0.55
N VAL A 66 -16.73 3.42 -0.72
CA VAL A 66 -16.77 2.45 -1.83
C VAL A 66 -17.96 1.51 -1.70
N ASN A 67 -18.26 1.05 -0.48
CA ASN A 67 -19.39 0.16 -0.22
C ASN A 67 -20.74 0.85 -0.44
N GLU A 68 -20.86 2.13 -0.10
CA GLU A 68 -22.05 2.94 -0.41
C GLU A 68 -22.26 3.04 -1.93
N ARG A 69 -21.21 3.39 -2.69
CA ARG A 69 -21.28 3.50 -4.16
C ARG A 69 -21.58 2.20 -4.89
N ARG A 70 -21.33 1.04 -4.29
CA ARG A 70 -21.67 -0.27 -4.86
C ARG A 70 -23.13 -0.66 -4.69
N LYS A 71 -23.85 -0.01 -3.77
CA LYS A 71 -25.28 -0.27 -3.51
C LYS A 71 -26.20 0.50 -4.45
N THR A 72 -25.70 1.60 -5.04
CA THR A 72 -26.32 2.36 -6.15
C THR A 72 -26.01 1.72 -7.49
#